data_AF-A0A3Q2YBC8-F1
#
_entry.id   AF-A0A3Q2YBC8-F1
#
_cell.length_a   1.000
_cell.length_b   1.000
_cell.length_c   1.000
_cell.angle_alpha   90.00
_cell.angle_beta   90.00
_cell.angle_gamma   90.00
#
_symmetry.space_group_name_H-M   'P 1'
#
loop_
_entity.id
_entity.type
_entity.pdbx_description
1 polymer ?
#
loop_
_entity_poly.entity_id
_entity_poly.type
_entity_poly.pdbx_seq_one_letter_code
_entity_poly.pdbx_strand_id
1 'polypeptide(L)'
;AEIEHCTSKAAPKGRQREQWSRKAEFILATAGGIIGLGNIWRFPYLCYKNGGGVFFIPYLLFFCTFGVPLFFLETSLGQYIRQGGIRSWRAVCPLFEGIGYGSQLVLFYVALYYIIILAWAFRYLLASFSSELPWASCLNSWNTGRENRFSKANTHPLPSFDFRIRSLRKQRHMF
;
A
#
# COMPACT_ATOMS: atom_id res chain seq x y z
N ALA A 1 3.42 -67.92 21.54
CA ALA A 1 3.22 -67.60 20.11
C ALA A 1 2.45 -66.29 20.05
N GLU A 2 3.14 -65.18 20.29
CA GLU A 2 2.60 -63.84 20.10
C GLU A 2 2.57 -63.52 18.61
N ILE A 3 1.38 -63.22 18.10
CA ILE A 3 1.23 -62.51 16.82
C ILE A 3 1.13 -61.03 17.20
N GLU A 4 2.28 -60.34 17.25
CA GLU A 4 2.29 -58.88 17.29
C GLU A 4 1.77 -58.34 15.96
N HIS A 5 0.58 -57.76 16.03
CA HIS A 5 -0.04 -57.01 14.97
C HIS A 5 0.80 -55.74 14.71
N CYS A 6 1.60 -55.73 13.64
CA CYS A 6 2.26 -54.52 13.15
C CYS A 6 1.21 -53.51 12.67
N THR A 7 0.63 -52.76 13.60
CA THR A 7 -0.03 -51.50 13.27
C THR A 7 1.05 -50.53 12.82
N SER A 8 1.12 -50.29 11.51
CA SER A 8 1.86 -49.15 10.97
C SER A 8 1.31 -47.91 11.68
N LYS A 9 2.08 -47.38 12.64
CA LYS A 9 1.83 -46.06 13.23
C LYS A 9 1.94 -45.07 12.10
N ALA A 10 0.80 -44.67 11.54
CA ALA A 10 0.74 -43.52 10.65
C ALA A 10 1.35 -42.35 11.41
N ALA A 11 2.49 -41.84 10.92
CA ALA A 11 3.09 -40.62 11.44
C ALA A 11 2.00 -39.55 11.51
N PRO A 12 1.95 -38.73 12.59
CA PRO A 12 0.94 -37.69 12.69
C PRO A 12 1.01 -36.85 11.42
N LYS A 13 -0.08 -36.83 10.64
CA LYS A 13 -0.20 -35.99 9.45
C LYS A 13 0.06 -34.56 9.92
N GLY A 14 1.29 -34.07 9.71
CA GLY A 14 1.68 -32.72 10.08
C GLY A 14 0.65 -31.77 9.49
N ARG A 15 0.18 -30.82 10.32
CA ARG A 15 -0.84 -29.81 9.97
C ARG A 15 -0.62 -29.35 8.52
N GLN A 16 -1.45 -29.83 7.60
CA GLN A 16 -1.34 -29.45 6.19
C GLN A 16 -1.58 -27.95 6.10
N ARG A 17 -0.70 -27.25 5.36
CA ARG A 17 -0.83 -25.80 5.20
C ARG A 17 -2.09 -25.49 4.41
N GLU A 18 -2.90 -24.58 4.95
CA GLU A 18 -4.05 -24.00 4.27
C GLU A 18 -3.64 -23.51 2.87
N GLN A 19 -4.38 -23.94 1.86
CA GLN A 19 -4.20 -23.56 0.47
C GLN A 19 -5.30 -22.59 0.07
N TRP A 20 -4.98 -21.67 -0.84
CA TRP A 20 -5.98 -20.77 -1.41
C TRP A 20 -7.05 -21.58 -2.14
N SER A 21 -8.32 -21.26 -1.87
CA SER A 21 -9.46 -21.95 -2.48
C SER A 21 -9.55 -21.64 -3.97
N ARG A 22 -9.25 -20.38 -4.34
CA ARG A 22 -9.29 -19.92 -5.73
C ARG A 22 -8.03 -19.13 -6.10
N LYS A 23 -7.56 -19.30 -7.34
CA LYS A 23 -6.43 -18.51 -7.89
C LYS A 23 -6.70 -17.00 -7.87
N ALA A 24 -7.97 -16.60 -7.99
CA ALA A 24 -8.38 -15.21 -7.92
C ALA A 24 -8.12 -14.57 -6.54
N GLU A 25 -8.31 -15.31 -5.44
CA GLU A 25 -8.03 -14.83 -4.08
C GLU A 25 -6.54 -14.55 -3.90
N PHE A 26 -5.70 -15.43 -4.44
CA PHE A 26 -4.25 -15.23 -4.46
C PHE A 26 -3.86 -13.97 -5.24
N ILE A 27 -4.35 -13.81 -6.48
CA ILE A 27 -4.04 -12.64 -7.31
C ILE A 27 -4.52 -11.35 -6.64
N LEU A 28 -5.72 -11.36 -6.06
CA LEU A 28 -6.27 -10.19 -5.38
C LEU A 28 -5.46 -9.82 -4.14
N ALA A 29 -5.06 -10.80 -3.33
CA ALA A 29 -4.21 -10.57 -2.16
C ALA A 29 -2.84 -10.00 -2.56
N THR A 30 -2.23 -10.55 -3.61
CA THR A 30 -0.93 -10.07 -4.11
C THR A 30 -1.04 -8.67 -4.74
N ALA A 31 -2.09 -8.40 -5.52
CA ALA A 31 -2.34 -7.09 -6.09
C ALA A 31 -2.55 -6.02 -5.00
N GLY A 32 -3.27 -6.35 -3.92
CA GLY A 32 -3.44 -5.47 -2.77
C GLY A 32 -2.14 -5.16 -2.03
N GLY A 33 -1.17 -6.09 -2.03
CA GLY A 33 0.17 -5.85 -1.47
C GLY A 33 1.05 -4.94 -2.35
N ILE A 34 0.91 -5.03 -3.67
CA ILE A 34 1.70 -4.23 -4.63
C ILE A 34 1.15 -2.80 -4.74
N ILE A 35 -0.18 -2.63 -4.70
CA ILE A 35 -0.85 -1.35 -4.87
C ILE A 35 -1.02 -0.67 -3.50
N GLY A 36 -0.02 0.10 -3.07
CA GLY A 36 -0.07 0.88 -1.82
C GLY A 36 -0.51 2.34 -2.02
N LEU A 37 -1.02 2.99 -0.96
CA LEU A 37 -1.31 4.44 -0.96
C LEU A 37 -0.09 5.28 -1.38
N GLY A 38 1.13 4.81 -1.08
CA GLY A 38 2.37 5.43 -1.51
C GLY A 38 2.49 5.58 -3.02
N ASN A 39 1.99 4.63 -3.80
CA ASN A 39 2.02 4.67 -5.25
C ASN A 39 1.07 5.75 -5.79
N ILE A 40 -0.04 6.04 -5.10
CA ILE A 40 -1.07 6.98 -5.56
C ILE A 40 -0.56 8.43 -5.57
N TRP A 41 0.16 8.87 -4.53
CA TRP A 41 0.65 10.25 -4.45
C TRP A 41 2.08 10.44 -4.94
N ARG A 42 2.92 9.41 -4.85
CA ARG A 42 4.37 9.59 -5.08
C ARG A 42 4.70 9.47 -6.55
N PHE A 43 3.98 8.57 -7.23
CA PHE A 43 4.15 8.37 -8.65
C PHE A 43 3.81 9.64 -9.46
N PRO A 44 2.65 10.32 -9.25
CA PRO A 44 2.36 11.57 -9.96
C PRO A 44 3.34 12.69 -9.62
N TYR A 45 3.75 12.81 -8.35
CA TYR A 45 4.71 13.82 -7.93
C TYR A 45 6.06 13.66 -8.62
N LEU A 46 6.56 12.42 -8.72
CA LEU A 46 7.86 12.13 -9.34
C LEU A 46 7.81 12.32 -10.85
N CYS A 47 6.72 11.90 -11.51
CA CYS A 47 6.51 12.15 -12.94
C CYS A 47 6.50 13.66 -13.22
N TYR A 48 5.78 14.45 -12.42
CA TYR A 48 5.71 15.89 -12.61
C TYR A 48 7.09 16.58 -12.50
N LYS A 49 7.92 16.18 -11.52
CA LYS A 49 9.25 16.77 -11.33
C LYS A 49 10.26 16.37 -12.41
N ASN A 50 10.14 15.17 -12.96
CA ASN A 50 11.15 14.58 -13.86
C ASN A 50 10.78 14.66 -15.34
N GLY A 51 10.06 15.71 -15.76
CA GLY A 51 9.73 15.93 -17.18
C GLY A 51 8.47 15.21 -17.66
N GLY A 52 7.53 14.91 -16.76
CA GLY A 52 6.20 14.39 -17.09
C GLY A 52 6.22 12.99 -17.70
N GLY A 53 5.70 12.89 -18.92
CA GLY A 53 5.53 11.61 -19.63
C GLY A 53 6.84 10.91 -20.01
N VAL A 54 7.96 11.63 -20.14
CA VAL A 54 9.25 11.05 -20.54
C VAL A 54 9.84 10.17 -19.43
N PHE A 55 9.50 10.45 -18.16
CA PHE A 55 9.93 9.65 -17.01
C PHE A 55 9.40 8.21 -17.03
N PHE A 56 8.34 7.93 -17.81
CA PHE A 56 7.79 6.57 -17.93
C PHE A 56 8.72 5.60 -18.66
N ILE A 57 9.53 6.07 -19.61
CA ILE A 57 10.41 5.22 -20.43
C ILE A 57 11.44 4.49 -19.54
N PRO A 58 12.28 5.19 -18.75
CA PRO A 58 13.21 4.51 -17.85
C PRO A 58 12.47 3.75 -16.75
N TYR A 59 11.34 4.25 -16.24
CA TYR A 59 10.55 3.58 -15.22
C TYR A 59 10.04 2.20 -15.67
N LEU A 60 9.47 2.11 -16.87
CA LEU A 60 9.01 0.85 -17.45
C LEU A 60 10.17 -0.10 -17.76
N LEU A 61 11.32 0.42 -18.23
CA LEU A 61 12.50 -0.39 -18.49
C LEU A 61 12.99 -1.06 -17.19
N PHE A 62 13.19 -0.28 -16.12
CA PHE A 62 13.58 -0.84 -14.82
C PHE A 62 12.51 -1.78 -14.23
N PHE A 63 11.23 -1.47 -14.44
CA PHE A 63 10.15 -2.34 -14.00
C PHE A 63 10.16 -3.70 -14.72
N CYS A 64 10.36 -3.71 -16.04
CA CYS A 64 10.44 -4.94 -16.82
C CYS A 64 11.74 -5.72 -16.56
N THR A 65 12.88 -5.05 -16.37
CA THR A 65 14.18 -5.73 -16.19
C THR A 65 14.45 -6.16 -14.75
N PHE A 66 13.96 -5.44 -13.75
CA PHE A 66 14.18 -5.77 -12.34
C PHE A 66 12.89 -6.08 -11.59
N GLY A 67 11.83 -5.29 -11.80
CA GLY A 67 10.55 -5.47 -11.09
C GLY A 67 9.90 -6.83 -11.36
N VAL A 68 9.67 -7.16 -12.63
CA VAL A 68 9.02 -8.42 -13.03
C VAL A 68 9.87 -9.65 -12.64
N PRO A 69 11.20 -9.70 -12.90
CA PRO A 69 12.01 -10.83 -12.49
C PRO A 69 12.11 -11.01 -10.98
N LEU A 70 12.24 -9.94 -10.19
CA LEU A 70 12.28 -10.02 -8.73
C LEU A 70 10.95 -10.52 -8.17
N PHE A 71 9.82 -10.01 -8.67
CA PHE A 71 8.49 -10.46 -8.26
C PHE A 71 8.26 -11.94 -8.59
N PHE A 72 8.68 -12.38 -9.77
CA PHE A 72 8.61 -13.78 -10.16
C PHE A 72 9.52 -14.66 -9.29
N LEU A 73 10.74 -14.22 -9.01
CA LEU A 73 11.67 -14.92 -8.13
C LEU A 73 11.09 -15.09 -6.72
N GLU A 74 10.60 -14.01 -6.12
CA GLU A 74 10.02 -14.04 -4.78
C GLU A 74 8.78 -14.94 -4.71
N THR A 75 7.89 -14.84 -5.71
CA THR A 75 6.67 -15.66 -5.77
C THR A 75 7.01 -17.14 -5.94
N SER A 76 7.93 -17.46 -6.86
CA SER A 76 8.38 -18.83 -7.12
C SER A 76 9.07 -19.44 -5.89
N LEU A 77 9.92 -18.67 -5.20
CA LEU A 77 10.59 -19.07 -3.96
C LEU A 77 9.59 -19.31 -2.82
N GLY A 78 8.60 -18.43 -2.66
CA GLY A 78 7.53 -18.59 -1.68
C GLY A 78 6.67 -19.84 -1.94
N GLN A 79 6.40 -20.14 -3.20
CA GLN A 79 5.68 -21.35 -3.60
C GLN A 79 6.51 -22.63 -3.45
N TYR A 80 7.82 -22.57 -3.69
CA TYR A 80 8.73 -23.71 -3.55
C TYR A 80 8.94 -24.10 -2.08
N ILE A 81 9.23 -23.14 -1.21
CA ILE A 81 9.60 -23.41 0.18
C ILE A 81 8.37 -23.70 1.05
N ARG A 82 7.19 -23.17 0.70
CA ARG A 82 5.90 -23.39 1.38
C ARG A 82 5.93 -23.13 2.90
N GLN A 83 6.90 -22.37 3.39
CA GLN A 83 7.07 -21.98 4.80
C GLN A 83 6.92 -20.47 4.98
N GLY A 84 6.76 -20.00 6.22
CA GLY A 84 6.67 -18.56 6.52
C GLY A 84 8.01 -17.85 6.31
N GLY A 85 8.01 -16.53 6.07
CA GLY A 85 9.20 -15.75 5.66
C GLY A 85 10.47 -16.03 6.47
N ILE A 86 10.38 -16.07 7.81
CA ILE A 86 11.53 -16.34 8.70
C ILE A 86 12.06 -17.78 8.51
N ARG A 87 11.16 -18.77 8.48
CA ARG A 87 11.54 -20.18 8.28
C ARG A 87 12.00 -20.46 6.85
N SER A 88 11.53 -19.66 5.89
CA SER A 88 11.91 -19.73 4.49
C SER A 88 13.41 -19.49 4.31
N TRP A 89 13.94 -18.44 4.96
CA TRP A 89 15.37 -18.14 4.93
C TRP A 89 16.22 -19.25 5.57
N ARG A 90 15.72 -19.88 6.63
CA ARG A 90 16.39 -21.02 7.28
C ARG A 90 16.46 -22.26 6.38
N ALA A 91 15.47 -22.47 5.52
CA ALA A 91 15.42 -23.60 4.58
C ALA A 91 16.36 -23.41 3.38
N VAL A 92 16.63 -22.16 2.97
CA VAL A 92 17.60 -21.85 1.89
C VAL A 92 19.02 -21.87 2.43
N CYS A 93 19.30 -21.10 3.47
CA CYS A 93 20.62 -20.94 4.07
C CYS A 93 20.48 -20.45 5.52
N PRO A 94 20.83 -21.27 6.53
CA PRO A 94 20.68 -20.90 7.93
C PRO A 94 21.49 -19.66 8.34
N LEU A 95 22.56 -19.33 7.60
CA LEU A 95 23.35 -18.11 7.82
C LEU A 95 22.57 -16.81 7.55
N PHE A 96 21.57 -16.85 6.67
CA PHE A 96 20.76 -15.68 6.29
C PHE A 96 19.47 -15.55 7.11
N GLU A 97 19.35 -16.27 8.23
CA GLU A 97 18.18 -16.20 9.11
C GLU A 97 17.89 -14.77 9.61
N GLY A 98 18.94 -13.95 9.78
CA GLY A 98 18.82 -12.53 10.14
C GLY A 98 18.02 -11.68 9.14
N ILE A 99 18.04 -12.01 7.84
CA ILE A 99 17.27 -11.31 6.81
C ILE A 99 15.77 -11.51 7.05
N GLY A 100 15.37 -12.71 7.48
CA GLY A 100 13.99 -13.02 7.83
C GLY A 100 13.48 -12.15 8.99
N TYR A 101 14.25 -12.05 10.07
CA TYR A 101 13.89 -11.19 11.20
C TYR A 101 13.89 -9.70 10.85
N GLY A 102 14.87 -9.24 10.07
CA GLY A 102 14.93 -7.85 9.61
C GLY A 102 13.72 -7.48 8.74
N SER A 103 13.34 -8.33 7.79
CA SER A 103 12.16 -8.11 6.94
C SER A 103 10.86 -8.04 7.76
N GLN A 104 10.70 -8.90 8.77
CA GLN A 104 9.53 -8.89 9.64
C GLN A 104 9.45 -7.61 10.48
N LEU A 105 10.58 -7.12 10.97
CA LEU A 105 10.66 -5.87 11.73
C LEU A 105 10.28 -4.66 10.85
N VAL A 106 10.78 -4.61 9.61
CA VAL A 106 10.41 -3.57 8.64
C VAL A 106 8.90 -3.60 8.36
N LEU A 107 8.33 -4.79 8.11
CA LEU A 107 6.89 -4.93 7.89
C LEU A 107 6.07 -4.47 9.11
N PHE A 108 6.55 -4.72 10.32
CA PHE A 108 5.90 -4.24 11.55
C PHE A 108 5.93 -2.71 11.64
N TYR A 109 7.07 -2.06 11.42
CA TYR A 109 7.15 -0.60 11.39
C TYR A 109 6.25 0.00 10.31
N VAL A 110 6.20 -0.65 9.14
CA VAL A 110 5.34 -0.24 8.03
C VAL A 110 3.87 -0.30 8.43
N ALA A 111 3.43 -1.40 9.04
CA ALA A 111 2.06 -1.55 9.52
C ALA A 111 1.67 -0.46 10.53
N LEU A 112 2.54 -0.12 11.49
CA LEU A 112 2.25 0.88 12.52
C LEU A 112 1.94 2.26 11.92
N TYR A 113 2.78 2.78 11.02
CA TYR A 113 2.52 4.10 10.44
C TYR A 113 1.32 4.08 9.48
N TYR A 114 1.12 2.98 8.73
CA TYR A 114 -0.02 2.89 7.80
C TYR A 114 -1.36 2.87 8.54
N ILE A 115 -1.46 2.22 9.69
CA ILE A 115 -2.69 2.22 10.50
C ILE A 115 -3.07 3.65 10.93
N ILE A 116 -2.09 4.49 11.29
CA ILE A 116 -2.33 5.90 11.65
C ILE A 116 -2.88 6.68 10.45
N ILE A 117 -2.29 6.50 9.27
CA ILE A 117 -2.76 7.16 8.03
C ILE A 117 -4.18 6.70 7.68
N LEU A 118 -4.46 5.39 7.80
CA LEU A 118 -5.80 4.85 7.57
C LEU A 118 -6.81 5.39 8.57
N ALA A 119 -6.44 5.56 9.84
CA ALA A 119 -7.31 6.15 10.85
C ALA A 119 -7.65 7.61 10.52
N TRP A 120 -6.68 8.40 10.04
CA TRP A 120 -6.95 9.74 9.54
C TRP A 120 -7.86 9.72 8.32
N ALA A 121 -7.57 8.89 7.31
CA ALA A 121 -8.41 8.77 6.12
C ALA A 121 -9.86 8.38 6.46
N PHE A 122 -10.04 7.45 7.39
CA PHE A 122 -11.36 7.03 7.87
C PHE A 122 -12.08 8.18 8.59
N ARG A 123 -11.39 8.96 9.42
CA ARG A 123 -11.94 10.17 10.03
C ARG A 123 -12.39 11.20 8.99
N TYR A 124 -11.58 11.45 7.96
CA TYR A 124 -11.93 12.37 6.86
C TYR A 124 -13.09 11.84 6.00
N LEU A 125 -13.17 10.53 5.81
CA LEU A 125 -14.29 9.88 5.12
C LEU A 125 -15.60 10.11 5.86
N LEU A 126 -15.62 9.86 7.18
CA LEU A 126 -16.80 10.08 8.01
C LEU A 126 -17.21 11.56 8.03
N ALA A 127 -16.24 12.48 8.12
CA ALA A 127 -16.49 13.92 8.07
C ALA A 127 -16.99 14.41 6.70
N SER A 128 -16.80 13.64 5.62
CA SER A 128 -17.29 13.98 4.28
C SER A 128 -18.78 13.69 4.08
N PHE A 129 -19.41 12.90 4.95
CA PHE A 129 -20.86 12.67 4.92
C PHE A 129 -21.68 13.81 5.55
N SER A 130 -21.01 14.80 6.17
CA SER A 130 -21.67 16.00 6.67
C SER A 130 -21.99 16.97 5.53
N SER A 131 -23.15 17.64 5.59
CA SER A 131 -23.64 18.56 4.55
C SER A 131 -22.73 19.77 4.31
N GLU A 132 -22.08 20.24 5.38
CA GLU A 132 -21.07 21.30 5.33
C GLU A 132 -19.70 20.68 5.62
N LEU A 133 -18.77 20.79 4.67
CA LEU A 133 -17.43 20.22 4.83
C LEU A 133 -16.63 21.07 5.82
N PRO A 134 -16.07 20.48 6.90
CA PRO A 134 -15.42 21.24 7.95
C PRO A 134 -14.14 21.96 7.49
N TRP A 135 -13.52 21.55 6.38
CA TRP A 135 -12.37 22.22 5.78
C TRP A 135 -12.73 23.18 4.63
N ALA A 136 -14.02 23.34 4.29
CA ALA A 136 -14.46 24.32 3.29
C ALA A 136 -14.64 25.73 3.89
N SER A 137 -14.95 25.80 5.19
CA SER A 137 -15.21 27.05 5.90
C SER A 137 -14.10 27.40 6.88
N CYS A 138 -13.77 28.69 7.00
CA CYS A 138 -12.78 29.16 7.97
C CYS A 138 -13.35 29.43 9.38
N LEU A 139 -14.63 29.14 9.62
CA LEU A 139 -15.38 29.42 10.86
C LEU A 139 -15.26 28.28 11.92
N ASN A 140 -14.09 27.69 12.05
CA ASN A 140 -13.88 26.58 12.99
C ASN A 140 -13.04 26.99 14.20
N SER A 141 -13.25 26.31 15.33
CA SER A 141 -12.55 26.58 16.59
C SER A 141 -11.04 26.34 16.54
N TRP A 142 -10.57 25.54 15.59
CA TRP A 142 -9.14 25.25 15.38
C TRP A 142 -8.44 26.24 14.43
N ASN A 143 -9.19 27.15 13.79
CA ASN A 143 -8.60 28.12 12.86
C ASN A 143 -8.04 29.34 13.60
N THR A 144 -6.77 29.65 13.35
CA THR A 144 -6.13 30.84 13.92
C THR A 144 -6.49 32.08 13.11
N GLY A 145 -6.68 33.25 13.75
CA GLY A 145 -7.28 34.47 13.17
C GLY A 145 -6.62 35.11 11.93
N ARG A 146 -5.62 34.47 11.30
CA ARG A 146 -5.05 34.87 10.00
C ARG A 146 -5.93 34.52 8.80
N GLU A 147 -6.89 33.59 8.94
CA GLU A 147 -7.77 33.14 7.85
C GLU A 147 -8.98 34.03 7.58
N ASN A 148 -9.28 34.99 8.46
CA ASN A 148 -10.45 35.86 8.31
C ASN A 148 -10.36 36.84 7.11
N ARG A 149 -9.21 36.91 6.42
CA ARG A 149 -8.99 37.85 5.30
C ARG A 149 -9.42 37.29 3.94
N PHE A 150 -9.42 35.98 3.73
CA PHE A 150 -9.91 35.38 2.48
C PHE A 150 -11.44 35.25 2.43
N SER A 151 -12.08 35.04 3.59
CA SER A 151 -13.54 34.91 3.69
C SER A 151 -14.27 36.27 3.66
N LYS A 152 -13.72 37.31 4.32
CA LYS A 152 -14.32 38.67 4.30
C LYS A 152 -14.32 39.35 2.92
N ALA A 153 -13.55 38.86 1.95
CA ALA A 153 -13.49 39.43 0.60
C ALA A 153 -14.46 38.77 -0.40
N ASN A 154 -15.11 37.66 -0.05
CA ASN A 154 -15.99 36.90 -0.94
C ASN A 154 -17.41 36.80 -0.37
N THR A 155 -18.08 37.93 -0.17
CA THR A 155 -19.54 37.99 0.05
C THR A 155 -20.35 37.63 -1.22
N HIS A 156 -19.80 36.80 -2.09
CA HIS A 156 -20.47 36.22 -3.24
C HIS A 156 -20.34 34.69 -3.18
N PRO A 157 -21.45 33.94 -3.24
CA PRO A 157 -21.41 32.48 -3.21
C PRO A 157 -20.71 32.00 -4.49
N LEU A 158 -19.54 31.37 -4.35
CA LEU A 158 -18.92 30.68 -5.47
C LEU A 158 -19.64 29.34 -5.67
N PRO A 159 -20.19 29.07 -6.87
CA PRO A 159 -20.85 27.81 -7.14
C PRO A 159 -19.83 26.65 -7.10
N SER A 160 -20.29 25.54 -6.55
CA SER A 160 -19.59 24.31 -6.16
C SER A 160 -18.82 23.55 -7.27
N PHE A 161 -18.63 24.13 -8.46
CA PHE A 161 -17.99 23.48 -9.62
C PHE A 161 -16.66 24.09 -10.08
N ASP A 162 -16.19 25.20 -9.48
CA ASP A 162 -15.01 25.94 -9.99
C ASP A 162 -13.67 25.60 -9.30
N PHE A 163 -13.58 24.52 -8.52
CA PHE A 163 -12.28 24.05 -7.99
C PHE A 163 -11.45 23.33 -9.06
N ARG A 164 -12.10 22.75 -10.08
CA ARG A 164 -11.44 21.93 -11.11
C ARG A 164 -10.78 22.76 -12.23
N ILE A 165 -11.21 24.01 -12.47
CA ILE A 165 -10.66 24.86 -13.54
C ILE A 165 -9.54 25.79 -13.04
N ARG A 166 -9.57 26.24 -11.79
CA ARG A 166 -8.55 27.17 -11.26
C ARG A 166 -7.16 26.53 -11.09
N SER A 167 -7.10 25.21 -10.86
CA SER A 167 -5.83 24.45 -10.85
C SER A 167 -5.19 24.37 -12.25
N LEU A 168 -5.99 24.18 -13.30
CA LEU A 168 -5.51 24.13 -14.69
C LEU A 168 -5.04 25.50 -15.20
N ARG A 169 -5.63 26.61 -14.73
CA ARG A 169 -5.19 27.96 -15.12
C ARG A 169 -3.87 28.37 -14.44
N LYS A 170 -3.55 27.84 -13.25
CA LYS A 170 -2.27 28.12 -12.56
C LYS A 170 -1.09 27.32 -13.15
N GLN A 171 -1.36 26.19 -13.81
CA GLN A 171 -0.36 25.43 -14.58
C GLN A 171 -0.01 26.07 -15.93
N ARG A 172 -0.93 26.82 -16.56
CA ARG A 172 -0.70 27.46 -17.87
C ARG A 172 0.16 28.74 -17.82
N HIS A 173 0.43 29.29 -16.63
CA HIS A 173 1.28 30.47 -16.45
C HIS A 173 2.70 30.15 -15.97
N MET A 174 3.09 28.87 -15.94
CA MET A 174 4.46 28.41 -15.63
C MET A 174 5.07 27.59 -16.79
N PHE A 175 4.65 27.92 -18.01
CA PHE A 175 5.34 27.62 -19.27
C PHE A 175 5.33 28.89 -20.12
#